data_AF-A0A5N6SD40-F1
#
_entry.id   AF-A0A5N6SD40-F1
#
_cell.length_a   1.000
_cell.length_b   1.000
_cell.length_c   1.000
_cell.angle_alpha   90.00
_cell.angle_beta   90.00
_cell.angle_gamma   90.00
#
_symmetry.space_group_name_H-M   'P 1'
#
loop_
_entity.id
_entity.type
_entity.pdbx_description
1 polymer ?
#
loop_
_entity_poly.entity_id
_entity_poly.type
_entity_poly.pdbx_seq_one_letter_code
_entity_poly.pdbx_strand_id
1 'polypeptide(L)'
;MPAKDDKYTDPELREQVKEEVKQSDKGGKPGQWSARKAQFMASEYKKRGGDYTTSKQEGQDESQKSLEKWGKEEWQTKEGSGTAKQEDGTRKRYLPKKAWEKMSEKEKEETDKKKQKESRKGKQFVSNTSKAKKERKQAAEESKGEDQQESENEDSGSGEDEPEGSEGSDEVNEIDNEEEQEEEEEEEEEEEEEEEQQNSEPKGQNDHDTETGKKRTASQEAGANKKPKTRQDSKSEREQED
;
A
#
# COMPACT_ATOMS: atom_id res chain seq x y z
N MET A 1 3.07 17.63 33.31
CA MET A 1 1.97 18.05 32.41
C MET A 1 2.27 17.43 31.05
N PRO A 2 1.28 16.87 30.33
CA PRO A 2 1.52 16.38 28.98
C PRO A 2 2.06 17.54 28.13
N ALA A 3 2.99 17.23 27.23
CA ALA A 3 3.56 18.22 26.32
C ALA A 3 2.43 18.91 25.55
N LYS A 4 2.50 20.23 25.41
CA LYS A 4 1.56 20.98 24.57
C LYS A 4 1.84 20.58 23.13
N ASP A 5 0.91 19.86 22.51
CA ASP A 5 0.93 19.67 21.07
C ASP A 5 0.42 20.96 20.43
N ASP A 6 1.34 21.83 20.00
CA ASP A 6 1.02 23.13 19.36
C ASP A 6 0.33 22.98 17.98
N LYS A 7 0.14 21.74 17.52
CA LYS A 7 -0.53 21.37 16.26
C LYS A 7 -2.06 21.42 16.34
N TYR A 8 -2.62 21.45 17.55
CA TYR A 8 -4.07 21.36 17.78
C TYR A 8 -4.57 22.59 18.53
N THR A 9 -5.77 23.04 18.17
CA THR A 9 -6.39 24.22 18.81
C THR A 9 -6.69 23.98 20.28
N ASP A 10 -7.02 22.74 20.66
CA ASP A 10 -7.28 22.34 22.04
C ASP A 10 -6.63 20.97 22.35
N PRO A 11 -5.37 20.96 22.82
CA PRO A 11 -4.66 19.71 23.12
C PRO A 11 -5.24 18.96 24.32
N GLU A 12 -5.88 19.64 25.28
CA GLU A 12 -6.48 19.00 26.45
C GLU A 12 -7.75 18.23 26.07
N LEU A 13 -8.61 18.85 25.25
CA LEU A 13 -9.78 18.19 24.68
C LEU A 13 -9.39 16.95 23.88
N ARG A 14 -8.30 17.02 23.09
CA ARG A 14 -7.81 15.90 22.31
C ARG A 14 -7.41 14.71 23.17
N GLU A 15 -6.64 14.94 24.25
CA GLU A 15 -6.25 13.87 25.17
C GLU A 15 -7.46 13.29 25.91
N GLN A 16 -8.44 14.11 26.28
CA GLN A 16 -9.70 13.63 26.86
C GLN A 16 -10.46 12.70 25.90
N VAL A 17 -10.64 13.13 24.64
CA VAL A 17 -11.32 12.32 23.60
C VAL A 17 -10.56 11.02 23.35
N LYS A 18 -9.22 11.08 23.30
CA LYS A 18 -8.36 9.92 23.10
C LYS A 18 -8.54 8.89 24.21
N GLU A 19 -8.51 9.28 25.48
CA GLU A 19 -8.72 8.34 26.59
C GLU A 19 -10.15 7.77 26.60
N GLU A 20 -11.17 8.59 26.32
CA GLU A 20 -12.56 8.12 26.21
C GLU A 20 -12.72 7.07 25.09
N VAL A 21 -12.20 7.35 23.90
CA VAL A 21 -12.26 6.41 22.75
C VAL A 21 -11.42 5.17 23.00
N LYS A 22 -10.29 5.30 23.69
CA LYS A 22 -9.46 4.16 24.10
C LYS A 22 -10.20 3.24 25.07
N GLN A 23 -10.94 3.77 26.04
CA GLN A 23 -11.74 2.97 26.97
C GLN A 23 -13.02 2.42 26.33
N SER A 24 -13.51 3.01 25.25
CA SER A 24 -14.70 2.54 24.54
C SER A 24 -14.48 1.17 23.86
N ASP A 25 -15.57 0.41 23.72
CA ASP A 25 -15.66 -0.79 22.88
C ASP A 25 -15.70 -0.47 21.36
N LYS A 26 -15.75 0.81 20.98
CA LYS A 26 -15.80 1.24 19.57
C LYS A 26 -14.42 1.15 18.93
N GLY A 27 -14.33 0.42 17.81
CA GLY A 27 -13.08 0.32 17.04
C GLY A 27 -12.05 -0.65 17.62
N GLY A 28 -12.41 -1.49 18.58
CA GLY A 28 -11.53 -2.51 19.15
C GLY A 28 -11.86 -2.78 20.61
N LYS A 29 -11.05 -3.61 21.27
CA LYS A 29 -11.22 -3.90 22.70
C LYS A 29 -10.99 -2.65 23.56
N PRO A 30 -11.72 -2.46 24.67
CA PRO A 30 -11.45 -1.43 25.67
C PRO A 30 -10.00 -1.42 26.14
N GLY A 31 -9.47 -0.22 26.39
CA GLY A 31 -8.11 0.02 26.86
C GLY A 31 -7.02 -0.05 25.78
N GLN A 32 -7.32 -0.59 24.59
CA GLN A 32 -6.37 -0.70 23.47
C GLN A 32 -6.51 0.46 22.48
N TRP A 33 -5.38 0.86 21.88
CA TRP A 33 -5.33 1.82 20.78
C TRP A 33 -5.28 1.09 19.44
N SER A 34 -6.14 1.46 18.50
CA SER A 34 -6.23 0.87 17.17
C SER A 34 -6.40 1.97 16.11
N ALA A 35 -6.11 1.66 14.84
CA ALA A 35 -6.32 2.60 13.73
C ALA A 35 -7.79 3.07 13.65
N ARG A 36 -8.75 2.16 13.87
CA ARG A 36 -10.17 2.53 13.85
C ARG A 36 -10.56 3.44 15.02
N LYS A 37 -9.93 3.28 16.19
CA LYS A 37 -10.08 4.20 17.32
C LYS A 37 -9.47 5.57 17.04
N ALA A 38 -8.31 5.63 16.40
CA ALA A 38 -7.72 6.90 15.99
C ALA A 38 -8.65 7.68 15.05
N GLN A 39 -9.32 7.00 14.10
CA GLN A 39 -10.33 7.60 13.23
C GLN A 39 -11.53 8.15 14.04
N PHE A 40 -12.03 7.40 15.02
CA PHE A 40 -13.11 7.88 15.90
C PHE A 40 -12.69 9.08 16.73
N MET A 41 -11.50 9.04 17.36
CA MET A 41 -10.95 10.16 18.12
C MET A 41 -10.86 11.42 17.28
N ALA A 42 -10.31 11.34 16.06
CA ALA A 42 -10.23 12.50 15.17
C ALA A 42 -11.63 13.07 14.86
N SER A 43 -12.61 12.20 14.58
CA SER A 43 -13.98 12.63 14.31
C SER A 43 -14.67 13.25 15.54
N GLU A 44 -14.45 12.72 16.74
CA GLU A 44 -15.05 13.21 17.98
C GLU A 44 -14.38 14.51 18.44
N TYR A 45 -13.06 14.63 18.30
CA TYR A 45 -12.32 15.87 18.53
C TYR A 45 -12.87 17.00 17.66
N LYS A 46 -13.04 16.75 16.36
CA LYS A 46 -13.64 17.72 15.44
C LYS A 46 -15.09 18.08 15.79
N LYS A 47 -15.92 17.09 16.15
CA LYS A 47 -17.31 17.34 16.59
C LYS A 47 -17.40 18.19 17.85
N ARG A 48 -16.42 18.08 18.74
CA ARG A 48 -16.34 18.85 19.99
C ARG A 48 -15.70 20.24 19.80
N GLY A 49 -15.44 20.63 18.56
CA GLY A 49 -14.93 21.97 18.21
C GLY A 49 -13.40 22.08 18.16
N GLY A 50 -12.69 20.97 18.29
CA GLY A 50 -11.24 20.95 18.11
C GLY A 50 -10.85 20.92 16.63
N ASP A 51 -9.81 21.67 16.26
CA ASP A 51 -9.23 21.65 14.92
C ASP A 51 -7.69 21.67 15.01
N TYR A 52 -7.03 21.84 13.87
CA TYR A 52 -5.60 22.05 13.74
C TYR A 52 -5.28 23.56 13.77
N THR A 53 -4.07 23.91 14.21
CA THR A 53 -3.62 25.31 14.31
C THR A 53 -3.09 25.85 12.99
N THR A 54 -2.52 24.98 12.16
CA THR A 54 -1.97 25.30 10.84
C THR A 54 -2.98 24.98 9.76
N SER A 55 -2.87 25.64 8.60
CA SER A 55 -3.59 25.20 7.41
C SER A 55 -3.15 23.77 7.00
N LYS A 56 -3.94 23.12 6.12
CA LYS A 56 -3.60 21.78 5.63
C LYS A 56 -2.24 21.79 4.93
N GLN A 57 -2.00 22.79 4.08
CA GLN A 57 -0.78 22.93 3.28
C GLN A 57 0.45 23.16 4.16
N GLU A 58 0.37 24.07 5.14
CA GLU A 58 1.48 24.37 6.06
C GLU A 58 1.73 23.23 7.07
N GLY A 59 0.68 22.54 7.48
CA GLY A 59 0.74 21.45 8.46
C GLY A 59 1.12 20.09 7.89
N GLN A 60 1.17 19.95 6.56
CA GLN A 60 1.53 18.69 5.90
C GLN A 60 3.04 18.50 5.90
N ASP A 61 3.48 17.36 6.44
CA ASP A 61 4.87 16.92 6.33
C ASP A 61 5.15 16.30 4.94
N GLU A 62 6.42 16.11 4.61
CA GLU A 62 6.84 15.56 3.31
C GLU A 62 6.22 14.18 3.03
N SER A 63 6.00 13.35 4.06
CA SER A 63 5.33 12.06 3.88
C SER A 63 3.83 12.20 3.60
N GLN A 64 3.13 13.17 4.20
CA GLN A 64 1.75 13.47 3.83
C GLN A 64 1.65 13.99 2.39
N LYS A 65 2.58 14.85 1.98
CA LYS A 65 2.62 15.38 0.60
C LYS A 65 2.88 14.25 -0.41
N SER A 66 3.79 13.33 -0.11
CA SER A 66 4.06 12.19 -0.98
C SER A 66 2.87 11.22 -1.08
N LEU A 67 2.12 11.00 0.01
CA LEU A 67 0.89 10.22 -0.01
C LEU A 67 -0.21 10.86 -0.86
N GLU A 68 -0.35 12.18 -0.81
CA GLU A 68 -1.30 12.92 -1.64
C GLU A 68 -0.94 12.78 -3.13
N LYS A 69 0.35 12.94 -3.47
CA LYS A 69 0.86 12.71 -4.83
C LYS A 69 0.60 11.29 -5.31
N TRP A 70 0.96 10.30 -4.49
CA TRP A 70 0.72 8.89 -4.79
C TRP A 70 -0.77 8.59 -5.02
N GLY A 71 -1.67 9.26 -4.29
CA GLY A 71 -3.11 9.17 -4.51
C GLY A 71 -3.58 9.80 -5.83
N LYS A 72 -2.96 10.91 -6.25
CA LYS A 72 -3.24 11.61 -7.52
C LYS A 72 -2.77 10.83 -8.76
N GLU A 73 -1.85 9.88 -8.63
CA GLU A 73 -1.28 9.09 -9.75
C GLU A 73 -2.26 8.11 -10.45
N GLU A 74 -3.51 8.02 -9.96
CA GLU A 74 -4.59 7.18 -10.52
C GLU A 74 -4.12 5.75 -10.81
N TRP A 75 -3.61 5.07 -9.78
CA TRP A 75 -3.09 3.71 -9.92
C TRP A 75 -4.16 2.74 -10.43
N GLN A 76 -3.82 1.97 -11.46
CA GLN A 76 -4.76 1.08 -12.13
C GLN A 76 -4.07 -0.08 -12.87
N THR A 77 -4.88 -1.03 -13.33
CA THR A 77 -4.45 -2.10 -14.26
C THR A 77 -4.42 -1.62 -15.71
N LYS A 78 -3.86 -2.41 -16.62
CA LYS A 78 -3.82 -2.12 -18.07
C LYS A 78 -5.18 -1.73 -18.67
N GLU A 79 -6.28 -2.30 -18.15
CA GLU A 79 -7.66 -2.06 -18.62
C GLU A 79 -8.33 -0.84 -17.96
N GLY A 80 -7.63 -0.15 -17.07
CA GLY A 80 -8.16 0.97 -16.30
C GLY A 80 -8.95 0.58 -15.04
N SER A 81 -8.91 -0.71 -14.64
CA SER A 81 -9.57 -1.16 -13.42
C SER A 81 -8.67 -0.95 -12.19
N GLY A 82 -9.25 -0.45 -11.10
CA GLY A 82 -8.61 -0.37 -9.78
C GLY A 82 -8.47 -1.73 -9.06
N THR A 83 -8.99 -2.81 -9.65
CA THR A 83 -8.88 -4.17 -9.07
C THR A 83 -7.84 -4.99 -9.82
N ALA A 84 -6.71 -5.26 -9.16
CA ALA A 84 -5.65 -6.10 -9.73
C ALA A 84 -5.85 -7.61 -9.49
N LYS A 85 -6.63 -8.00 -8.48
CA LYS A 85 -6.85 -9.41 -8.14
C LYS A 85 -7.88 -10.03 -9.09
N GLN A 86 -7.53 -11.18 -9.66
CA GLN A 86 -8.40 -11.94 -10.55
C GLN A 86 -9.09 -13.09 -9.80
N GLU A 87 -10.16 -13.62 -10.40
CA GLU A 87 -10.94 -14.73 -9.83
C GLU A 87 -10.15 -16.04 -9.73
N ASP A 88 -9.19 -16.25 -10.63
CA ASP A 88 -8.27 -17.39 -10.64
C ASP A 88 -7.15 -17.26 -9.59
N GLY A 89 -7.17 -16.20 -8.76
CA GLY A 89 -6.17 -15.92 -7.74
C GLY A 89 -4.92 -15.23 -8.26
N THR A 90 -4.80 -15.04 -9.57
CA THR A 90 -3.68 -14.32 -10.16
C THR A 90 -3.85 -12.81 -9.99
N ARG A 91 -2.76 -12.07 -10.21
CA ARG A 91 -2.77 -10.61 -10.10
C ARG A 91 -2.30 -9.99 -11.40
N LYS A 92 -3.06 -9.01 -11.89
CA LYS A 92 -2.65 -8.10 -12.95
C LYS A 92 -1.60 -7.10 -12.43
N ARG A 93 -0.82 -6.53 -13.34
CA ARG A 93 0.12 -5.44 -13.03
C ARG A 93 -0.67 -4.20 -12.64
N TYR A 94 -0.16 -3.49 -11.64
CA TYR A 94 -0.75 -2.27 -11.11
C TYR A 94 0.29 -1.15 -11.22
N LEU A 95 0.00 -0.12 -12.01
CA LEU A 95 0.90 0.98 -12.31
C LEU A 95 0.10 2.30 -12.37
N PRO A 96 0.77 3.45 -12.18
CA PRO A 96 0.16 4.76 -12.42
C PRO A 96 -0.43 4.87 -13.82
N LYS A 97 -1.55 5.60 -13.96
CA LYS A 97 -2.21 5.79 -15.25
C LYS A 97 -1.28 6.42 -16.30
N LYS A 98 -0.55 7.48 -15.93
CA LYS A 98 0.41 8.16 -16.83
C LYS A 98 1.51 7.21 -17.31
N ALA A 99 1.98 6.29 -16.47
CA ALA A 99 2.95 5.28 -16.86
C ALA A 99 2.36 4.32 -17.91
N TRP A 100 1.09 3.92 -17.76
CA TRP A 100 0.41 3.15 -18.81
C TRP A 100 0.29 3.96 -20.10
N GLU A 101 -0.06 5.23 -20.07
CA GLU A 101 -0.26 6.05 -21.27
C GLU A 101 1.03 6.23 -22.10
N LYS A 102 2.19 6.28 -21.45
CA LYS A 102 3.51 6.38 -22.11
C LYS A 102 4.06 5.06 -22.66
N MET A 103 3.42 3.93 -22.37
CA MET A 103 3.80 2.61 -22.92
C MET A 103 3.00 2.25 -24.16
N SER A 104 3.63 1.53 -25.09
CA SER A 104 2.94 0.89 -26.22
C SER A 104 2.14 -0.33 -25.75
N GLU A 105 1.07 -0.70 -26.45
CA GLU A 105 0.19 -1.83 -26.06
C GLU A 105 0.94 -3.15 -25.84
N LYS A 106 2.01 -3.36 -26.63
CA LYS A 106 2.88 -4.54 -26.54
C LYS A 106 3.66 -4.53 -25.22
N GLU A 107 4.29 -3.42 -24.86
CA GLU A 107 5.02 -3.27 -23.59
C GLU A 107 4.04 -3.41 -22.40
N LYS A 108 2.81 -2.89 -22.55
CA LYS A 108 1.79 -3.04 -21.51
C LYS A 108 1.41 -4.50 -21.28
N GLU A 109 1.23 -5.24 -22.37
CA GLU A 109 0.89 -6.66 -22.30
C GLU A 109 2.03 -7.49 -21.72
N GLU A 110 3.27 -7.20 -22.13
CA GLU A 110 4.44 -7.92 -21.67
C GLU A 110 4.64 -7.82 -20.16
N THR A 111 4.57 -6.60 -19.62
CA THR A 111 4.72 -6.40 -18.17
C THR A 111 3.59 -7.01 -17.35
N ASP A 112 2.36 -6.98 -17.87
CA ASP A 112 1.19 -7.61 -17.25
C ASP A 112 1.29 -9.15 -17.32
N LYS A 113 1.75 -9.70 -18.45
CA LYS A 113 1.97 -11.13 -18.62
C LYS A 113 3.09 -11.65 -17.73
N LYS A 114 4.21 -10.91 -17.56
CA LYS A 114 5.26 -11.24 -16.56
C LYS A 114 4.64 -11.33 -15.17
N LYS A 115 3.80 -10.36 -14.79
CA LYS A 115 3.11 -10.35 -13.49
C LYS A 115 2.16 -11.53 -13.31
N GLN A 116 1.29 -11.80 -14.29
CA GLN A 116 0.34 -12.90 -14.21
C GLN A 116 1.04 -14.27 -14.17
N LYS A 117 2.08 -14.48 -15.00
CA LYS A 117 2.85 -15.75 -15.05
C LYS A 117 3.50 -16.06 -13.70
N GLU A 118 4.20 -15.10 -13.13
CA GLU A 118 4.87 -15.30 -11.84
C GLU A 118 3.87 -15.35 -10.67
N SER A 119 2.75 -14.62 -10.75
CA SER A 119 1.65 -14.75 -9.79
C SER A 119 1.03 -16.14 -9.81
N ARG A 120 0.91 -16.79 -10.98
CA ARG A 120 0.48 -18.20 -11.09
C ARG A 120 1.46 -19.16 -10.42
N LYS A 121 2.75 -18.82 -10.40
CA LYS A 121 3.78 -19.57 -9.66
C LYS A 121 3.76 -19.28 -8.14
N GLY A 122 2.85 -18.44 -7.66
CA GLY A 122 2.71 -18.10 -6.25
C GLY A 122 3.57 -16.92 -5.79
N LYS A 123 4.30 -16.24 -6.70
CA LYS A 123 5.09 -15.06 -6.34
C LYS A 123 4.18 -13.84 -6.12
N GLN A 124 4.16 -13.33 -4.89
CA GLN A 124 3.40 -12.11 -4.56
C GLN A 124 4.01 -10.86 -5.21
N PHE A 125 5.34 -10.76 -5.19
CA PHE A 125 6.13 -9.66 -5.75
C PHE A 125 6.84 -10.12 -7.03
N VAL A 126 6.82 -9.27 -8.05
CA VAL A 126 7.40 -9.54 -9.38
C VAL A 126 7.89 -8.20 -9.90
N SER A 127 9.17 -8.12 -10.27
CA SER A 127 9.78 -6.90 -10.79
C SER A 127 9.03 -6.36 -12.01
N ASN A 128 9.03 -5.02 -12.15
CA ASN A 128 8.56 -4.38 -13.37
C ASN A 128 9.54 -4.69 -14.50
N THR A 129 9.05 -4.77 -15.74
CA THR A 129 9.96 -4.74 -16.89
C THR A 129 10.71 -3.40 -16.91
N SER A 130 11.92 -3.37 -17.48
CA SER A 130 12.76 -2.15 -17.55
C SER A 130 11.99 -0.94 -18.05
N LYS A 131 11.21 -1.10 -19.13
CA LYS A 131 10.31 -0.06 -19.64
C LYS A 131 9.27 0.38 -18.62
N ALA A 132 8.56 -0.55 -17.98
CA ALA A 132 7.53 -0.21 -16.99
C ALA A 132 8.13 0.46 -15.74
N LYS A 133 9.36 0.11 -15.35
CA LYS A 133 10.12 0.78 -14.29
C LYS A 133 10.44 2.23 -14.68
N LYS A 134 10.96 2.43 -15.89
CA LYS A 134 11.25 3.76 -16.44
C LYS A 134 10.01 4.65 -16.54
N GLU A 135 8.93 4.15 -17.12
CA GLU A 135 7.70 4.94 -17.29
C GLU A 135 7.02 5.25 -15.94
N ARG A 136 7.16 4.36 -14.93
CA ARG A 136 6.72 4.64 -13.56
C ARG A 136 7.52 5.79 -12.94
N LYS A 137 8.86 5.77 -13.07
CA LYS A 137 9.74 6.84 -12.56
C LYS A 137 9.38 8.18 -13.21
N GLN A 138 9.24 8.19 -14.54
CA GLN A 138 8.86 9.40 -15.27
C GLN A 138 7.46 9.91 -14.90
N ALA A 139 6.50 9.02 -14.63
CA ALA A 139 5.17 9.43 -14.17
C ALA A 139 5.22 10.09 -12.78
N ALA A 140 6.05 9.58 -11.87
CA ALA A 140 6.25 10.15 -10.56
C ALA A 140 6.93 11.54 -10.64
N GLU A 141 7.95 11.69 -11.48
CA GLU A 141 8.64 12.97 -11.71
C GLU A 141 7.71 14.04 -12.31
N GLU A 142 6.88 13.66 -13.28
CA GLU A 142 5.89 14.58 -13.88
C GLU A 142 4.83 15.02 -12.86
N SER A 143 4.39 14.12 -11.99
CA SER A 143 3.47 14.48 -10.91
C SER A 143 4.09 15.46 -9.90
N LYS A 144 5.41 15.43 -9.74
CA LYS A 144 6.15 16.37 -8.89
C LYS A 144 6.22 17.77 -9.52
N GLY A 145 6.37 17.85 -10.84
CA GLY A 145 6.44 19.11 -11.59
C GLY A 145 5.10 19.84 -11.69
N GLU A 146 4.00 19.12 -11.90
CA GLU A 146 2.65 19.72 -12.00
C GLU A 146 2.19 20.37 -10.69
N ASP A 147 2.53 19.76 -9.55
CA ASP A 147 2.15 20.24 -8.20
C ASP A 147 2.91 21.53 -7.83
N GLN A 148 4.17 21.68 -8.29
CA GLN A 148 4.93 22.93 -8.13
C GLN A 148 4.26 24.07 -8.90
N GLN A 149 3.84 23.80 -10.14
CA GLN A 149 3.14 24.78 -10.97
C GLN A 149 1.75 25.13 -10.43
N GLU A 150 1.02 24.17 -9.83
CA GLU A 150 -0.27 24.43 -9.17
C GLU A 150 -0.08 25.30 -7.91
N SER A 151 0.96 25.05 -7.11
CA SER A 151 1.26 25.86 -5.92
C SER A 151 1.65 27.32 -6.25
N GLU A 152 2.36 27.56 -7.36
CA GLU A 152 2.69 28.91 -7.83
C GLU A 152 1.47 29.68 -8.36
N ASN A 153 0.47 28.98 -8.92
CA ASN A 153 -0.75 29.61 -9.43
C ASN A 153 -1.78 29.91 -8.32
N GLU A 154 -1.79 29.15 -7.22
CA GLU A 154 -2.66 29.45 -6.06
C GLU A 154 -2.12 30.60 -5.20
N ASP A 155 -0.79 30.81 -5.15
CA ASP A 155 -0.15 31.90 -4.40
C ASP A 155 -0.25 33.27 -5.12
N SER A 156 -0.49 33.29 -6.43
CA SER A 156 -0.69 34.54 -7.19
C SER A 156 -2.09 35.17 -7.03
N GLY A 157 -2.97 34.54 -6.24
CA GLY A 157 -4.37 34.96 -6.04
C GLY A 157 -4.62 36.00 -4.93
N SER A 158 -3.64 36.36 -4.10
CA SER A 158 -3.86 37.34 -3.02
C SER A 158 -2.59 38.01 -2.52
N GLY A 159 -2.39 39.27 -2.90
CA GLY A 159 -1.64 40.26 -2.11
C GLY A 159 -0.20 40.47 -2.51
N GLU A 160 0.10 41.70 -2.94
CA GLU A 160 1.44 42.23 -3.12
C GLU A 160 2.20 42.22 -1.79
N ASP A 161 3.26 41.42 -1.64
CA ASP A 161 4.42 41.72 -0.79
C ASP A 161 5.62 40.85 -1.24
N GLU A 162 6.79 41.47 -1.35
CA GLU A 162 7.99 40.90 -1.98
C GLU A 162 8.68 39.82 -1.11
N PRO A 163 9.32 38.80 -1.72
CA PRO A 163 10.09 37.80 -0.96
C PRO A 163 11.57 38.20 -0.77
N GLU A 164 11.98 38.34 0.49
CA GLU A 164 13.38 38.25 0.92
C GLU A 164 13.73 36.77 1.17
N GLY A 165 14.85 36.34 0.60
CA GLY A 165 15.22 34.94 0.42
C GLY A 165 15.52 34.15 1.70
N SER A 166 15.37 32.83 1.58
CA SER A 166 15.92 31.86 2.52
C SER A 166 16.42 30.64 1.76
N GLU A 167 17.73 30.61 1.51
CA GLU A 167 18.47 29.41 1.09
C GLU A 167 18.44 28.37 2.22
N GLY A 168 18.14 27.10 1.92
CA GLY A 168 18.05 26.08 2.96
C GLY A 168 17.90 24.65 2.47
N SER A 169 19.03 24.06 2.09
CA SER A 169 19.41 22.65 2.34
C SER A 169 18.58 21.52 1.70
N ASP A 170 18.95 21.15 0.48
CA ASP A 170 18.75 19.82 -0.11
C ASP A 170 19.93 18.90 0.29
N GLU A 171 19.80 18.10 1.34
CA GLU A 171 20.74 17.00 1.61
C GLU A 171 20.15 15.95 2.56
N VAL A 172 19.05 15.29 2.20
CA VAL A 172 18.62 14.04 2.87
C VAL A 172 17.65 13.24 1.98
N ASN A 173 18.08 12.72 0.82
CA ASN A 173 17.33 11.63 0.18
C ASN A 173 18.13 10.81 -0.86
N GLU A 174 19.47 10.80 -0.80
CA GLU A 174 20.30 9.97 -1.69
C GLU A 174 20.52 8.54 -1.18
N ILE A 175 20.24 8.25 0.10
CA ILE A 175 20.58 6.96 0.72
C ILE A 175 19.63 5.81 0.35
N ASP A 176 18.35 6.08 0.07
CA ASP A 176 17.38 5.02 -0.31
C ASP A 176 17.54 4.57 -1.78
N ASN A 177 18.33 5.30 -2.58
CA ASN A 177 18.49 5.08 -4.03
C ASN A 177 19.82 4.38 -4.39
N GLU A 178 20.77 4.29 -3.45
CA GLU A 178 22.01 3.54 -3.64
C GLU A 178 21.84 2.05 -3.31
N GLU A 179 21.08 1.70 -2.25
CA GLU A 179 20.78 0.29 -1.95
C GLU A 179 19.90 -0.37 -3.03
N GLU A 180 18.96 0.36 -3.65
CA GLU A 180 18.22 -0.15 -4.82
C GLU A 180 19.11 -0.31 -6.06
N GLN A 181 20.18 0.48 -6.22
CA GLN A 181 21.12 0.35 -7.34
C GLN A 181 22.07 -0.85 -7.20
N GLU A 182 22.52 -1.18 -5.98
CA GLU A 182 23.37 -2.36 -5.77
C GLU A 182 22.57 -3.67 -5.95
N GLU A 183 21.29 -3.71 -5.54
CA GLU A 183 20.41 -4.85 -5.86
C GLU A 183 20.06 -4.93 -7.36
N GLU A 184 20.13 -3.82 -8.10
CA GLU A 184 19.91 -3.77 -9.56
C GLU A 184 21.06 -4.37 -10.37
N GLU A 185 22.32 -4.17 -9.95
CA GLU A 185 23.48 -4.74 -10.66
C GLU A 185 23.60 -6.25 -10.44
N GLU A 186 23.29 -6.75 -9.23
CA GLU A 186 23.30 -8.20 -8.95
C GLU A 186 22.15 -8.94 -9.67
N GLU A 187 20.95 -8.35 -9.80
CA GLU A 187 19.83 -8.99 -10.52
C GLU A 187 19.98 -8.96 -12.05
N GLU A 188 20.63 -7.93 -12.63
CA GLU A 188 20.91 -7.89 -14.08
C GLU A 188 21.99 -8.91 -14.49
N GLU A 189 23.00 -9.17 -13.64
CA GLU A 189 23.99 -10.24 -13.89
C GLU A 189 23.35 -11.64 -13.83
N GLU A 190 22.41 -11.89 -12.91
CA GLU A 190 21.68 -13.17 -12.85
C GLU A 190 20.72 -13.38 -14.05
N GLU A 191 20.04 -12.32 -14.54
CA GLU A 191 19.18 -12.43 -15.74
C GLU A 191 20.02 -12.69 -17.03
N GLU A 192 21.24 -12.16 -17.14
CA GLU A 192 22.14 -12.44 -18.28
C GLU A 192 22.73 -13.87 -18.24
N GLU A 193 23.10 -14.38 -17.05
CA GLU A 193 23.61 -15.75 -16.91
C GLU A 193 22.54 -16.82 -17.20
N GLU A 194 21.26 -16.58 -16.86
CA GLU A 194 20.17 -17.50 -17.19
C GLU A 194 19.84 -17.53 -18.69
N GLU A 195 20.01 -16.42 -19.43
CA GLU A 195 19.81 -16.39 -20.90
C GLU A 195 20.96 -17.08 -21.67
N GLU A 196 22.22 -16.98 -21.22
CA GLU A 196 23.35 -17.68 -21.85
C GLU A 196 23.27 -19.21 -21.69
N GLN A 197 22.80 -19.68 -20.53
CA GLN A 197 22.66 -21.13 -20.26
C GLN A 197 21.52 -21.78 -21.09
N GLN A 198 20.52 -21.00 -21.51
CA GLN A 198 19.41 -21.51 -22.34
C GLN A 198 19.73 -21.53 -23.84
N ASN A 199 20.75 -20.79 -24.29
CA ASN A 199 21.18 -20.75 -25.70
C ASN A 199 22.30 -21.73 -26.06
N SER A 200 22.79 -22.51 -25.08
CA SER A 200 23.90 -23.44 -25.25
C SER A 200 23.51 -24.90 -25.04
N GLU A 201 22.51 -25.42 -25.79
CA GLU A 201 22.26 -26.86 -25.85
C GLU A 201 22.36 -27.43 -27.29
N PRO A 202 23.25 -28.42 -27.54
CA PRO A 202 23.49 -28.95 -28.87
C PRO A 202 22.42 -29.99 -29.27
N LYS A 203 22.10 -30.01 -30.58
CA LYS A 203 21.30 -31.06 -31.21
C LYS A 203 21.96 -32.43 -31.05
N GLY A 204 21.26 -33.39 -30.44
CA GLY A 204 21.64 -34.80 -30.40
C GLY A 204 20.45 -35.73 -30.18
N GLN A 205 20.28 -36.71 -31.06
CA GLN A 205 19.21 -37.71 -31.11
C GLN A 205 19.37 -38.79 -30.01
N ASN A 206 18.28 -39.27 -29.41
CA ASN A 206 17.81 -40.66 -29.49
C ASN A 206 16.72 -41.02 -28.44
N ASP A 207 15.89 -41.95 -28.88
CA ASP A 207 14.76 -42.65 -28.26
C ASP A 207 14.97 -43.20 -26.84
N HIS A 208 13.92 -43.16 -25.98
CA HIS A 208 13.19 -44.37 -25.53
C HIS A 208 12.04 -44.05 -24.54
N ASP A 209 10.95 -44.79 -24.76
CA ASP A 209 9.94 -45.34 -23.83
C ASP A 209 9.11 -44.48 -22.85
N THR A 210 7.81 -44.60 -23.07
CA THR A 210 6.69 -44.35 -22.16
C THR A 210 6.67 -45.31 -20.97
N GLU A 211 6.47 -44.81 -19.74
CA GLU A 211 5.63 -45.54 -18.78
C GLU A 211 4.92 -44.60 -17.78
N THR A 212 3.62 -44.84 -17.71
CA THR A 212 2.61 -44.19 -16.87
C THR A 212 2.68 -44.61 -15.40
N GLY A 213 2.49 -43.65 -14.50
CA GLY A 213 1.59 -43.82 -13.36
C GLY A 213 2.18 -44.24 -12.01
N LYS A 214 2.13 -43.32 -11.03
CA LYS A 214 1.85 -43.69 -9.64
C LYS A 214 1.17 -42.55 -8.88
N LYS A 215 -0.16 -42.60 -8.85
CA LYS A 215 -0.99 -41.91 -7.85
C LYS A 215 -0.64 -42.46 -6.46
N ARG A 216 -0.32 -41.58 -5.51
CA ARG A 216 -0.48 -41.88 -4.09
C ARG A 216 -1.65 -41.08 -3.56
N THR A 217 -2.74 -41.81 -3.33
CA THR A 217 -3.90 -41.42 -2.54
C THR A 217 -3.54 -41.49 -1.06
N ALA A 218 -3.84 -40.45 -0.29
CA ALA A 218 -4.04 -40.56 1.15
C ALA A 218 -5.41 -39.95 1.47
N SER A 219 -6.32 -40.81 1.88
CA SER A 219 -7.63 -40.48 2.44
C SER A 219 -7.54 -40.50 3.96
N GLN A 220 -8.59 -39.99 4.61
CA GLN A 220 -8.88 -39.96 6.06
C GLN A 220 -8.31 -38.72 6.79
N GLU A 221 -9.06 -37.96 7.60
CA GLU A 221 -10.35 -38.23 8.24
C GLU A 221 -11.06 -36.93 8.65
N ALA A 222 -12.40 -36.97 8.68
CA ALA A 222 -13.27 -35.86 9.04
C ALA A 222 -13.33 -35.67 10.57
N GLY A 223 -12.81 -34.55 11.07
CA GLY A 223 -12.97 -34.10 12.45
C GLY A 223 -13.94 -32.92 12.55
N ALA A 224 -15.19 -33.20 12.90
CA ALA A 224 -16.23 -32.19 13.14
C ALA A 224 -15.92 -31.33 14.38
N ASN A 225 -15.61 -30.05 14.20
CA ASN A 225 -15.40 -29.14 15.32
C ASN A 225 -16.68 -28.32 15.61
N LYS A 226 -17.38 -28.73 16.67
CA LYS A 226 -18.61 -28.13 17.20
C LYS A 226 -18.27 -26.85 17.98
N LYS A 227 -19.04 -25.78 17.74
CA LYS A 227 -19.08 -24.54 18.53
C LYS A 227 -19.33 -24.84 20.02
N PRO A 228 -18.59 -24.23 20.96
CA PRO A 228 -18.97 -24.27 22.38
C PRO A 228 -20.11 -23.27 22.66
N LYS A 229 -21.25 -23.79 23.13
CA LYS A 229 -22.31 -23.02 23.79
C LYS A 229 -22.00 -23.00 25.29
N THR A 230 -21.85 -21.82 25.87
CA THR A 230 -21.78 -21.60 27.32
C THR A 230 -23.20 -21.61 27.91
N ARG A 231 -23.36 -22.37 29.00
CA ARG A 231 -24.57 -22.44 29.84
C ARG A 231 -24.43 -21.43 30.98
N GLN A 232 -25.31 -20.44 31.06
CA GLN A 232 -25.81 -19.89 32.33
C GLN A 232 -27.21 -19.30 32.08
N ASP A 233 -28.20 -20.19 32.03
CA ASP A 233 -29.61 -19.86 32.22
C ASP A 233 -30.17 -20.94 33.12
N SER A 234 -30.21 -20.64 34.42
CA SER A 234 -30.87 -21.44 35.45
C SER A 234 -30.96 -20.63 36.73
N LYS A 235 -31.90 -19.67 36.78
CA LYS A 235 -32.55 -19.27 38.04
C LYS A 235 -33.84 -18.48 37.80
N SER A 236 -34.91 -19.19 37.50
CA SER A 236 -36.29 -18.74 37.72
C SER A 236 -37.09 -19.93 38.27
N GLU A 237 -37.96 -19.64 39.23
CA GLU A 237 -38.85 -20.54 39.98
C GLU A 237 -38.27 -21.27 41.20
N ARG A 238 -38.37 -20.59 42.36
CA ARG A 238 -38.80 -21.21 43.62
C ARG A 238 -39.49 -20.16 44.51
N GLU A 239 -40.79 -19.99 44.31
CA GLU A 239 -41.72 -19.50 45.33
C GLU A 239 -42.95 -20.41 45.29
N GLN A 240 -43.12 -21.23 46.33
CA GLN A 240 -44.40 -21.63 46.92
C GLN A 240 -44.16 -22.53 48.15
N GLU A 241 -44.80 -22.12 49.25
CA GLU A 241 -45.22 -22.87 50.45
C GLU A 241 -44.13 -23.37 51.43
N ASP A 242 -43.94 -22.66 52.55
CA ASP A 242 -44.69 -22.86 53.82
C ASP A 242 -44.65 -21.56 54.65
#